data_AF-A0A0Q3LKW8-F1
#
_entry.id   AF-A0A0Q3LKW8-F1
#
_cell.length_a   1.000
_cell.length_b   1.000
_cell.length_c   1.000
_cell.angle_alpha   90.00
_cell.angle_beta   90.00
_cell.angle_gamma   90.00
#
_symmetry.space_group_name_H-M   'P 1'
#
loop_
_entity.id
_entity.type
_entity.pdbx_description
1 polymer ?
#
loop_
_entity_poly.entity_id
_entity_poly.type
_entity_poly.pdbx_seq_one_letter_code
_entity_poly.pdbx_strand_id
1 'polypeptide(L)'
;ALFIDLTSITSKDYPPFFYPKLAELSKTFLPKMETVYYIHNFKGSKGGALFRCYPGPWKVLRKVGGSFACLHEQEEMPSLKEVALDILPST
;
A
#
# COMPACT_ATOMS: atom_id res chain seq x y z
N ALA A 1 0.10 10.92 15.84
CA ALA A 1 0.75 10.73 14.54
C ALA A 1 -0.29 10.97 13.46
N LEU A 2 -0.08 11.99 12.61
CA LEU A 2 -0.97 12.30 11.49
C LEU A 2 -0.73 11.22 10.42
N PHE A 3 -1.57 10.20 10.37
CA PHE A 3 -1.59 9.23 9.28
C PHE A 3 -2.25 9.91 8.07
N ILE A 4 -1.46 10.65 7.30
CA ILE A 4 -1.89 11.18 6.02
C ILE A 4 -1.81 10.02 5.03
N ASP A 5 -2.94 9.39 4.74
CA ASP A 5 -3.03 8.43 3.65
C ASP A 5 -2.78 9.17 2.34
N LEU A 6 -1.63 8.93 1.72
CA LEU A 6 -1.18 9.59 0.49
C LEU A 6 -2.20 9.43 -0.65
N THR A 7 -2.99 8.36 -0.62
CA THR A 7 -4.01 8.11 -1.63
C THR A 7 -5.22 9.06 -1.55
N SER A 8 -5.51 9.62 -0.36
CA SER A 8 -6.61 10.58 -0.16
C SER A 8 -6.28 11.97 -0.75
N ILE A 9 -5.02 12.39 -0.64
CA ILE A 9 -4.54 13.68 -1.16
C ILE A 9 -4.24 13.66 -2.67
N THR A 10 -4.19 12.49 -3.30
CA THR A 10 -4.06 12.36 -4.75
C THR A 10 -5.44 12.27 -5.40
N SER A 11 -6.06 13.41 -5.67
CA SER A 11 -7.20 13.64 -6.57
C SER A 11 -8.57 13.02 -6.23
N LYS A 12 -8.65 11.92 -5.47
CA LYS A 12 -9.92 11.24 -5.23
C LYS A 12 -10.84 11.99 -4.26
N ASP A 13 -10.26 12.70 -3.28
CA ASP A 13 -11.02 13.42 -2.24
C ASP A 13 -10.89 14.96 -2.36
N TYR A 14 -9.92 15.47 -3.13
CA TYR A 14 -9.66 16.90 -3.29
C TYR A 14 -9.42 17.26 -4.77
N PRO A 15 -10.47 17.71 -5.52
CA PRO A 15 -10.31 18.07 -6.91
C PRO A 15 -9.38 19.29 -7.05
N PRO A 16 -8.39 19.26 -7.97
CA PRO A 16 -7.40 20.35 -8.12
C PRO A 16 -8.03 21.71 -8.44
N PHE A 17 -9.22 21.70 -9.07
CA PHE A 17 -9.96 22.91 -9.43
C PHE A 17 -10.39 23.74 -8.21
N PHE A 18 -10.74 23.10 -7.10
CA PHE A 18 -11.19 23.80 -5.88
C PHE A 18 -10.04 24.17 -4.94
N TYR A 19 -8.90 23.49 -5.05
CA TYR A 19 -7.76 23.66 -4.12
C TYR A 19 -6.41 23.72 -4.86
N PRO A 20 -6.15 24.78 -5.66
CA PRO A 20 -4.95 24.88 -6.48
C PRO A 20 -3.64 24.92 -5.66
N LYS A 21 -3.63 25.66 -4.54
CA LYS A 21 -2.45 25.74 -3.65
C LYS A 21 -2.10 24.41 -2.99
N LEU A 22 -3.12 23.62 -2.62
CA LEU A 22 -2.93 22.31 -2.01
C LEU A 22 -2.44 21.30 -3.06
N ALA A 23 -2.92 21.40 -4.30
CA ALA A 23 -2.44 20.61 -5.43
C ALA A 23 -0.97 20.92 -5.80
N GLU A 24 -0.52 22.16 -5.66
CA GLU A 24 0.90 22.54 -5.86
C GLU A 24 1.80 22.02 -4.73
N LEU A 25 1.36 22.17 -3.48
CA LEU A 25 2.04 21.61 -2.31
C LEU A 25 2.12 20.09 -2.40
N SER A 26 1.04 19.41 -2.78
CA SER A 26 1.05 17.95 -2.91
C SER A 26 2.03 17.49 -4.00
N LYS A 27 2.06 18.16 -5.16
CA LYS A 27 3.04 17.85 -6.22
C LYS A 27 4.50 18.09 -5.82
N THR A 28 4.77 19.04 -4.94
CA THR A 28 6.14 19.43 -4.57
C THR A 28 6.64 18.71 -3.32
N PHE A 29 5.74 18.43 -2.38
CA PHE A 29 6.05 17.87 -1.06
C PHE A 29 5.95 16.35 -1.03
N LEU A 30 4.97 15.76 -1.71
CA LEU A 30 4.76 14.31 -1.69
C LEU A 30 5.89 13.50 -2.34
N PRO A 31 6.55 13.95 -3.43
CA PRO A 31 7.73 13.26 -3.93
C PRO A 31 8.91 13.27 -2.97
N LYS A 32 8.94 14.22 -2.03
CA LYS A 32 9.98 14.35 -0.99
C LYS A 32 9.61 13.62 0.30
N MET A 33 8.35 13.20 0.42
CA MET A 33 7.82 12.49 1.59
C MET A 33 7.84 11.00 1.25
N GLU A 34 8.97 10.33 1.46
CA GLU A 34 9.04 8.88 1.34
C GLU A 34 8.03 8.26 2.32
N THR A 35 6.98 7.64 1.79
CA THR A 35 6.00 6.94 2.58
C THR A 35 6.67 5.72 3.21
N VAL A 36 6.91 5.82 4.52
CA VAL A 36 7.63 4.79 5.28
C VAL A 36 6.88 3.46 5.26
N TYR A 37 5.54 3.47 5.12
CA TYR A 37 4.72 2.26 5.15
C TYR A 37 3.65 2.22 4.05
N TYR A 38 3.53 1.06 3.40
CA TYR A 38 2.44 0.70 2.51
C TYR A 38 1.72 -0.53 3.05
N ILE A 39 0.38 -0.49 3.11
CA ILE A 39 -0.46 -1.61 3.52
C ILE A 39 -1.65 -1.70 2.58
N HIS A 40 -1.82 -2.84 1.92
CA HIS A 40 -3.02 -3.16 1.14
C HIS A 40 -3.61 -4.49 1.59
N ASN A 41 -4.84 -4.45 2.09
CA ASN A 41 -5.53 -5.64 2.61
C ASN A 41 -6.38 -6.29 1.51
N PHE A 42 -6.08 -7.55 1.20
CA PHE A 42 -6.89 -8.40 0.34
C PHE A 42 -7.98 -9.08 1.16
N LYS A 43 -9.23 -8.83 0.77
CA LYS A 43 -10.41 -9.45 1.39
C LYS A 43 -10.74 -10.79 0.72
N GLY A 44 -11.22 -11.76 1.49
CA GLY A 44 -11.66 -13.06 0.99
C GLY A 44 -11.37 -14.21 1.96
N SER A 45 -11.81 -15.43 1.62
CA SER A 45 -11.56 -16.65 2.41
C SER A 45 -10.05 -16.94 2.56
N LYS A 46 -9.28 -16.62 1.52
CA LYS A 46 -7.81 -16.70 1.48
C LYS A 46 -7.14 -15.31 1.65
N GLY A 47 -7.74 -14.44 2.45
CA GLY A 47 -7.28 -13.06 2.65
C GLY A 47 -5.85 -12.93 3.17
N GLY A 48 -5.24 -11.78 2.91
CA GLY A 48 -3.87 -11.43 3.29
C GLY A 48 -3.62 -9.94 3.15
N ALA A 49 -2.38 -9.49 3.41
CA ALA A 49 -1.99 -8.10 3.31
C ALA A 49 -0.67 -7.98 2.54
N LEU A 50 -0.63 -7.11 1.54
CA LEU A 50 0.63 -6.64 0.93
C LEU A 50 1.16 -5.51 1.79
N PHE A 51 2.37 -5.68 2.30
CA PHE A 51 3.02 -4.80 3.25
C PHE A 51 4.40 -4.38 2.73
N ARG A 52 4.76 -3.12 2.92
CA ARG A 52 6.14 -2.65 2.76
C ARG A 52 6.46 -1.62 3.83
N CYS A 53 7.63 -1.77 4.46
CA CYS A 53 8.25 -0.76 5.30
C CYS A 53 9.52 -0.31 4.59
N TYR A 54 9.61 0.93 4.13
CA TYR A 54 10.85 1.45 3.52
C TYR A 54 11.95 1.60 4.58
N PRO A 55 13.23 1.30 4.29
CA PRO A 55 13.82 0.84 3.02
C PRO A 55 13.85 -0.69 2.84
N GLY A 56 12.78 -1.39 3.21
CA GLY A 56 12.64 -2.83 3.09
C GLY A 56 11.85 -3.30 1.85
N PRO A 57 11.92 -4.62 1.57
CA PRO A 57 11.23 -5.25 0.45
C PRO A 57 9.72 -5.36 0.68
N TRP A 58 8.98 -5.61 -0.40
CA TRP A 58 7.56 -5.92 -0.38
C TRP A 58 7.34 -7.32 0.19
N LYS A 59 6.36 -7.46 1.09
CA LYS A 59 6.02 -8.71 1.76
C LYS A 59 4.52 -8.98 1.63
N VAL A 60 4.16 -10.21 1.30
CA VAL A 60 2.76 -10.67 1.34
C VAL A 60 2.57 -11.47 2.61
N LEU A 61 1.72 -10.98 3.50
CA LEU A 61 1.44 -11.57 4.80
C LEU A 61 0.07 -12.24 4.80
N ARG A 62 -0.05 -13.39 5.44
CA ARG A 62 -1.33 -14.07 5.70
C ARG A 62 -1.48 -14.35 7.19
N LYS A 63 -2.71 -14.21 7.69
CA LYS A 63 -3.04 -14.61 9.06
C LYS A 63 -3.27 -16.13 9.12
N VAL A 64 -2.47 -16.84 9.92
CA VAL A 64 -2.61 -18.28 10.18
C VAL A 64 -2.60 -18.50 11.69
N GLY A 65 -3.68 -19.06 12.23
CA GLY A 65 -3.77 -19.45 13.64
C GLY A 65 -3.53 -18.31 14.65
N GLY A 66 -3.85 -17.07 14.29
CA GLY A 66 -3.62 -15.88 15.14
C GLY A 66 -2.27 -15.19 14.94
N SER A 67 -1.35 -15.81 14.19
CA SER A 67 -0.05 -15.24 13.80
C SER A 67 -0.05 -14.77 12.33
N PHE A 68 0.96 -13.99 11.94
CA PHE A 68 1.18 -13.59 10.54
C PHE A 68 2.34 -14.38 9.95
N ALA A 69 2.09 -15.11 8.86
CA ALA A 69 3.10 -15.80 8.08
C ALA A 69 3.43 -14.98 6.82
N CYS A 70 4.72 -14.81 6.52
CA CYS A 70 5.17 -14.25 5.26
C CYS A 70 5.11 -15.31 4.16
N LEU A 71 4.31 -15.08 3.13
CA LEU A 71 4.14 -15.99 1.99
C LEU A 71 5.12 -15.68 0.85
N HIS A 72 5.44 -14.41 0.66
CA HIS A 72 6.26 -13.95 -0.45
C HIS A 72 7.00 -12.66 -0.09
N GLU A 73 8.23 -12.52 -0.56
CA GLU A 73 9.08 -11.34 -0.36
C GLU A 73 9.80 -11.00 -1.67
N GLN A 74 9.72 -9.73 -2.10
CA GLN A 74 10.31 -9.25 -3.36
C GLN A 74 10.73 -7.77 -3.27
N GLU A 75 11.74 -7.36 -4.03
CA GLU A 75 12.25 -5.98 -4.03
C GLU A 75 11.36 -5.02 -4.83
N GLU A 76 10.83 -5.48 -5.97
CA GLU A 76 9.95 -4.69 -6.83
C GLU A 76 8.49 -4.79 -6.38
N MET A 77 7.68 -3.78 -6.70
CA MET A 77 6.27 -3.77 -6.32
C MET A 77 5.46 -4.80 -7.13
N PRO A 78 4.85 -5.82 -6.49
CA PRO A 78 4.01 -6.76 -7.21
C PRO A 78 2.69 -6.12 -7.63
N SER A 79 2.10 -6.64 -8.70
CA SER A 79 0.77 -6.18 -9.12
C SER A 79 -0.32 -6.71 -8.17
N LEU A 80 -1.36 -5.92 -7.90
CA LEU A 80 -2.46 -6.35 -7.03
C LEU A 80 -3.16 -7.63 -7.53
N LYS A 81 -3.20 -7.82 -8.86
CA LYS A 81 -3.81 -9.01 -9.48
C LYS A 81 -3.00 -10.27 -9.23
N GLU A 82 -1.68 -10.19 -9.42
CA GLU A 82 -0.73 -11.28 -9.17
C GLU A 82 -0.74 -11.71 -7.70
N VAL A 83 -0.74 -10.76 -6.76
CA VAL A 83 -0.85 -11.09 -5.33
C VAL A 83 -2.15 -11.84 -5.04
N ALA A 84 -3.27 -11.40 -5.63
CA ALA A 84 -4.58 -11.99 -5.39
C ALA A 84 -4.77 -13.37 -6.04
N LEU A 85 -4.17 -13.61 -7.21
CA LEU A 85 -4.42 -14.79 -8.03
C LEU A 85 -3.32 -15.84 -7.95
N ASP A 86 -2.07 -15.45 -7.71
CA ASP A 86 -0.94 -16.35 -7.77
C ASP A 86 -0.37 -16.60 -6.37
N ILE A 87 -0.21 -15.56 -5.56
CA ILE A 87 0.49 -15.67 -4.26
C ILE A 87 -0.45 -16.11 -3.13
N LEU A 88 -1.62 -15.47 -3.00
CA LEU A 88 -2.56 -15.82 -1.94
C LEU A 88 -3.15 -17.24 -2.13
N PRO A 89 -3.66 -17.65 -3.30
CA PRO A 89 -4.37 -18.92 -3.40
C PRO A 89 -3.48 -20.16 -3.47
N SER A 90 -2.16 -20.05 -3.66
CA SER A 90 -1.25 -21.19 -3.88
C SER A 90 -0.94 -22.05 -2.64
N THR A 91 -1.60 -21.83 -1.51
CA THR A 91 -1.48 -22.64 -0.27
C THR A 91 -2.83 -23.09 0.24
#